data_AF-A0A9D8SL04-F1
#
_entry.id   AF-A0A9D8SL04-F1
#
_cell.length_a   1.000
_cell.length_b   1.000
_cell.length_c   1.000
_cell.angle_alpha   90.00
_cell.angle_beta   90.00
_cell.angle_gamma   90.00
#
_symmetry.space_group_name_H-M   'P 1'
#
loop_
_entity.id
_entity.type
_entity.pdbx_description
1 polymer ?
#
loop_
_entity_poly.entity_id
_entity_poly.type
_entity_poly.pdbx_seq_one_letter_code
_entity_poly.pdbx_strand_id
1 'polypeptide(L)'
;MLNFKVKIGLVPERRFLPGPRRTELFSQDVAFENKQKAVSFLKENFAADDVEFVDLEWLNDEGILEQTTDAYRIADYFKKQDVDAIFIINCNFGNEEAAGKIGQLMKVPTLLWG
;
A
#
# COMPACT_ATOMS: atom_id res chain seq x y z
N MET A 1 15.88 15.40 -22.86
CA MET A 1 15.72 14.54 -21.67
C MET A 1 14.48 13.70 -21.89
N LEU A 2 14.52 12.40 -21.58
CA LEU A 2 13.31 11.57 -21.60
C LEU A 2 12.38 12.11 -20.50
N ASN A 3 11.19 12.59 -20.85
CA ASN A 3 10.14 12.95 -19.90
C ASN A 3 9.55 11.66 -19.33
N PHE A 4 10.29 10.98 -18.46
CA PHE A 4 9.82 9.79 -17.77
C PHE A 4 9.26 10.21 -16.42
N LYS A 5 7.98 9.89 -16.18
CA LYS A 5 7.31 10.10 -14.90
C LYS A 5 7.14 8.72 -14.25
N VAL A 6 7.80 8.51 -13.11
CA VAL A 6 7.74 7.25 -12.35
C VAL A 6 6.43 7.20 -11.59
N LYS A 7 5.68 6.12 -11.73
CA LYS A 7 4.47 5.85 -10.93
C LYS A 7 4.76 4.84 -9.83
N ILE A 8 4.55 5.25 -8.58
CA ILE A 8 4.78 4.41 -7.41
C ILE A 8 3.42 4.05 -6.77
N GLY A 9 3.11 2.76 -6.71
CA GLY A 9 1.93 2.25 -6.01
C GLY A 9 2.19 2.21 -4.51
N LEU A 10 1.43 2.99 -3.74
CA LEU A 10 1.48 2.95 -2.27
C LEU A 10 0.55 1.83 -1.78
N VAL A 11 1.09 0.90 -1.00
CA VAL A 11 0.35 -0.24 -0.44
C VAL A 11 0.45 -0.22 1.09
N PRO A 12 -0.35 0.62 1.77
CA PRO A 12 -0.56 0.49 3.20
C PRO A 12 -1.12 -0.88 3.52
N GLU A 13 -0.60 -1.52 4.56
CA GLU A 13 -0.91 -2.89 4.92
C GLU A 13 -1.10 -3.05 6.42
N ARG A 14 -2.08 -3.89 6.79
CA ARG A 14 -2.25 -4.42 8.14
C ARG A 14 -2.74 -5.86 8.08
N ARG A 15 -2.61 -6.60 9.17
CA ARG A 15 -3.20 -7.94 9.27
C ARG A 15 -4.71 -7.88 9.45
N PHE A 16 -5.46 -8.63 8.64
CA PHE A 16 -6.85 -8.98 8.94
C PHE A 16 -6.90 -10.03 10.05
N LEU A 17 -7.70 -9.77 11.10
CA LEU A 17 -8.01 -10.73 12.15
C LEU A 17 -9.52 -10.80 12.35
N PRO A 18 -10.17 -11.97 12.21
CA PRO A 18 -11.60 -12.09 12.43
C PRO A 18 -11.96 -11.84 13.90
N GLY A 19 -13.20 -11.41 14.15
CA GLY A 19 -13.73 -11.18 15.49
C GLY A 19 -13.77 -9.69 15.89
N PRO A 20 -13.78 -9.38 17.19
CA PRO A 20 -13.93 -8.00 17.65
C PRO A 20 -12.73 -7.13 17.25
N ARG A 21 -12.92 -5.81 17.27
CA ARG A 21 -11.83 -4.83 17.12
C ARG A 21 -10.70 -5.15 18.10
N ARG A 22 -9.48 -5.01 17.61
CA ARG A 22 -8.26 -5.36 18.36
C ARG A 22 -7.67 -4.11 19.01
N THR A 23 -6.86 -4.33 20.03
CA THR A 23 -6.09 -3.27 20.72
C THR A 23 -4.60 -3.46 20.44
N GLU A 24 -3.81 -2.44 20.79
CA GLU A 24 -2.34 -2.49 20.73
C GLU A 24 -1.81 -2.83 19.32
N LEU A 25 -0.99 -3.88 19.19
CA LEU A 25 -0.27 -4.26 17.98
C LEU A 25 -1.16 -4.52 16.76
N PHE A 26 -2.42 -4.90 16.98
CA PHE A 26 -3.37 -5.23 15.92
C PHE A 26 -4.51 -4.22 15.79
N SER A 27 -4.43 -3.08 16.48
CA SER A 27 -5.48 -2.06 16.45
C SER A 27 -5.68 -1.51 15.03
N GLN A 28 -6.93 -1.60 14.53
CA GLN A 28 -7.31 -1.05 13.23
C GLN A 28 -7.19 0.48 13.20
N ASP A 29 -7.62 1.15 14.28
CA ASP A 29 -7.58 2.60 14.37
C ASP A 29 -6.13 3.12 14.32
N VAL A 30 -5.20 2.46 15.04
CA VAL A 30 -3.76 2.80 14.99
C VAL A 30 -3.16 2.54 13.60
N ALA A 31 -3.53 1.44 12.94
CA ALA A 31 -3.09 1.17 11.57
C ALA A 31 -3.56 2.28 10.62
N PHE A 32 -4.83 2.69 10.73
CA PHE A 32 -5.38 3.74 9.90
C PHE A 32 -4.70 5.09 10.16
N GLU A 33 -4.45 5.46 11.42
CA GLU A 33 -3.68 6.67 11.75
C GLU A 33 -2.27 6.65 11.16
N ASN A 34 -1.58 5.51 11.25
CA ASN A 34 -0.23 5.35 10.70
C ASN A 34 -0.22 5.40 9.18
N LYS A 35 -1.22 4.80 8.50
CA LYS A 35 -1.46 4.98 7.06
C LYS A 35 -1.54 6.47 6.72
N GLN A 36 -2.43 7.21 7.39
CA GLN A 36 -2.65 8.62 7.09
C GLN A 36 -1.35 9.43 7.24
N LYS A 37 -0.61 9.23 8.33
CA LYS A 37 0.68 9.90 8.56
C LYS A 37 1.70 9.57 7.46
N ALA A 38 1.89 8.28 7.15
CA ALA A 38 2.88 7.85 6.18
C ALA A 38 2.54 8.29 4.75
N VAL A 39 1.29 8.07 4.30
CA VAL A 39 0.85 8.42 2.95
C VAL A 39 0.88 9.93 2.72
N SER A 40 0.40 10.72 3.69
CA SER A 40 0.46 12.19 3.58
C SER A 40 1.90 12.68 3.55
N PHE A 41 2.78 12.16 4.42
CA PHE A 41 4.20 12.52 4.41
C PHE A 41 4.86 12.21 3.05
N LEU A 42 4.59 11.04 2.46
CA LEU A 42 5.12 10.68 1.15
C LEU A 42 4.62 11.63 0.06
N LYS A 43 3.31 11.88 0.01
CA LYS A 43 2.72 12.78 -1.00
C LYS A 43 3.20 14.22 -0.85
N GLU A 44 3.37 14.72 0.36
CA GLU A 44 3.81 16.10 0.62
C GLU A 44 5.30 16.33 0.34
N ASN A 45 6.14 15.32 0.60
CA ASN A 45 7.60 15.50 0.57
C ASN A 45 8.27 14.89 -0.67
N PHE A 46 7.62 13.94 -1.34
CA PHE A 46 8.23 13.19 -2.45
C PHE A 46 7.40 13.19 -3.74
N ALA A 47 6.22 13.81 -3.75
CA ALA A 47 5.55 14.08 -5.02
C ALA A 47 6.31 15.18 -5.77
N ALA A 48 6.57 14.94 -7.05
CA ALA A 48 7.33 15.85 -7.91
C ALA A 48 6.81 15.74 -9.35
N ASP A 49 7.31 16.58 -10.25
CA ASP A 49 6.89 16.55 -11.67
C ASP A 49 7.17 15.19 -12.34
N ASP A 50 8.20 14.48 -11.88
CA ASP A 50 8.66 13.18 -12.36
C ASP A 50 8.25 12.00 -11.46
N VAL A 51 7.49 12.23 -10.37
CA VAL A 51 7.05 11.19 -9.44
C VAL A 51 5.55 11.31 -9.14
N GLU A 52 4.80 10.25 -9.43
CA GLU A 52 3.37 10.14 -9.14
C GLU A 52 3.09 8.99 -8.18
N PHE A 53 2.18 9.21 -7.22
CA PHE A 53 1.71 8.17 -6.32
C PHE A 53 0.32 7.67 -6.70
N VAL A 54 0.17 6.36 -6.74
CA VAL A 54 -1.11 5.67 -6.96
C VAL A 54 -1.53 5.01 -5.64
N ASP A 55 -2.68 5.40 -5.10
CA ASP A 55 -3.17 4.93 -3.80
C ASP A 55 -4.30 3.89 -3.91
N LEU A 56 -4.78 3.45 -2.74
CA LEU A 56 -5.76 2.39 -2.57
C LEU A 56 -7.06 2.88 -1.92
N GLU A 57 -7.39 4.18 -1.97
CA GLU A 57 -8.60 4.70 -1.30
C GLU A 57 -9.90 4.06 -1.80
N TRP A 58 -9.90 3.47 -3.00
CA TRP A 58 -11.03 2.74 -3.57
C TRP A 58 -11.18 1.30 -3.07
N LEU A 59 -10.18 0.74 -2.39
CA LEU A 59 -10.10 -0.69 -2.11
C LEU A 59 -11.15 -1.16 -1.08
N ASN A 60 -11.22 -0.43 0.04
CA ASN A 60 -12.11 -0.62 1.19
C ASN A 60 -12.19 0.68 2.01
N ASP A 61 -12.98 0.69 3.09
CA ASP A 61 -13.21 1.87 3.94
C ASP A 61 -11.93 2.49 4.53
N GLU A 62 -10.87 1.70 4.67
CA GLU A 62 -9.58 2.16 5.20
C GLU A 62 -8.55 2.47 4.10
N GLY A 63 -8.77 2.02 2.87
CA GLY A 63 -7.77 2.02 1.80
C GLY A 63 -6.48 1.28 2.16
N ILE A 64 -6.60 0.13 2.84
CA ILE A 64 -5.48 -0.68 3.35
C ILE A 64 -5.59 -2.10 2.81
N LEU A 65 -4.47 -2.69 2.38
CA LEU A 65 -4.37 -4.12 2.09
C LEU A 65 -4.43 -4.91 3.40
N GLU A 66 -5.52 -5.65 3.62
CA GLU A 66 -5.70 -6.47 4.82
C GLU A 66 -5.72 -7.98 4.58
N GLN A 67 -6.25 -8.38 3.42
CA GLN A 67 -6.44 -9.78 3.04
C GLN A 67 -5.62 -10.11 1.80
N THR A 68 -5.05 -11.32 1.76
CA THR A 68 -4.26 -11.81 0.61
C THR A 68 -5.04 -11.80 -0.71
N THR A 69 -6.37 -11.93 -0.64
CA THR A 69 -7.26 -11.89 -1.81
C THR A 69 -7.35 -10.50 -2.46
N ASP A 70 -7.20 -9.43 -1.68
CA ASP A 70 -7.24 -8.06 -2.21
C ASP A 70 -6.02 -7.74 -3.08
N ALA A 71 -4.90 -8.45 -2.89
CA ALA A 71 -3.70 -8.28 -3.70
C ALA A 71 -3.97 -8.50 -5.21
N TYR A 72 -4.95 -9.34 -5.58
CA TYR A 72 -5.33 -9.51 -6.99
C TYR A 72 -6.03 -8.27 -7.57
N ARG A 73 -6.92 -7.64 -6.78
CA ARG A 73 -7.62 -6.41 -7.17
C ARG A 73 -6.64 -5.25 -7.28
N ILE A 74 -5.75 -5.11 -6.31
CA ILE A 74 -4.69 -4.11 -6.32
C ILE A 74 -3.77 -4.30 -7.54
N ALA A 75 -3.33 -5.53 -7.81
CA ALA A 75 -2.45 -5.79 -8.94
C ALA A 75 -3.10 -5.48 -10.30
N ASP A 76 -4.39 -5.80 -10.48
CA ASP A 76 -5.13 -5.43 -11.69
C ASP A 76 -5.23 -3.91 -11.84
N TYR A 77 -5.55 -3.20 -10.76
CA TYR A 77 -5.61 -1.74 -10.75
C TYR A 77 -4.24 -1.10 -11.05
N PHE A 78 -3.18 -1.51 -10.36
CA PHE A 78 -1.84 -0.98 -10.56
C PHE A 78 -1.29 -1.25 -11.96
N LYS A 79 -1.59 -2.41 -12.55
CA LYS A 79 -1.24 -2.69 -13.95
C LYS A 79 -1.98 -1.77 -14.92
N LYS A 80 -3.26 -1.47 -14.68
CA LYS A 80 -4.02 -0.51 -15.50
C LYS A 80 -3.53 0.93 -15.35
N GLN A 81 -2.91 1.25 -14.22
CA GLN A 81 -2.32 2.56 -13.97
C GLN A 81 -0.87 2.66 -14.47
N ASP A 82 -0.29 1.57 -15.00
CA ASP A 82 1.12 1.47 -15.38
C ASP A 82 2.07 1.82 -14.23
N VAL A 83 1.84 1.22 -13.04
CA VAL A 83 2.72 1.40 -11.87
C VAL A 83 4.10 0.77 -12.13
N ASP A 84 5.16 1.54 -11.93
CA ASP A 84 6.56 1.17 -12.17
C ASP A 84 7.24 0.52 -10.96
N ALA A 85 6.79 0.84 -9.74
CA ALA A 85 7.34 0.33 -8.49
C ALA A 85 6.28 0.33 -7.38
N ILE A 86 6.48 -0.48 -6.34
CA ILE A 86 5.53 -0.58 -5.22
C ILE A 86 6.23 -0.28 -3.91
N PHE A 87 5.54 0.47 -3.05
CA PHE A 87 5.94 0.71 -1.68
C PHE A 87 4.91 0.12 -0.72
N ILE A 88 5.24 -1.02 -0.11
CA ILE A 88 4.46 -1.67 0.94
C ILE A 88 4.81 -1.02 2.29
N ILE A 89 3.78 -0.52 2.97
CA ILE A 89 3.88 0.26 4.21
C ILE A 89 3.14 -0.54 5.30
N ASN A 90 3.89 -1.21 6.17
CA ASN A 90 3.30 -1.90 7.32
C ASN A 90 2.84 -0.85 8.33
N CYS A 91 1.55 -0.58 8.38
CA CYS A 91 1.00 0.46 9.25
C CYS A 91 0.96 0.04 10.73
N ASN A 92 1.07 -1.25 11.01
CA ASN A 92 1.30 -1.85 12.33
C ASN A 92 1.81 -3.29 12.12
N PHE A 93 1.13 -4.31 12.67
CA PHE A 93 1.41 -5.70 12.33
C PHE A 93 0.91 -6.04 10.91
N GLY A 94 1.84 -6.31 10.00
CA GLY A 94 1.57 -6.66 8.60
C GLY A 94 1.04 -8.08 8.36
N ASN A 95 0.80 -8.37 7.09
CA ASN A 95 0.36 -9.64 6.51
C ASN A 95 1.34 -10.09 5.41
N GLU A 96 2.34 -10.86 5.82
CA GLU A 96 3.45 -11.32 4.98
C GLU A 96 3.00 -12.09 3.73
N GLU A 97 1.88 -12.82 3.82
CA GLU A 97 1.29 -13.50 2.66
C GLU A 97 0.75 -12.50 1.63
N ALA A 98 0.08 -11.44 2.10
CA ALA A 98 -0.43 -10.37 1.23
C ALA A 98 0.72 -9.57 0.61
N ALA A 99 1.74 -9.20 1.41
CA ALA A 99 2.94 -8.51 0.94
C ALA A 99 3.68 -9.31 -0.14
N GLY A 100 3.90 -10.61 0.13
CA GLY A 100 4.51 -11.53 -0.84
C GLY A 100 3.66 -11.70 -2.10
N LYS A 101 2.32 -11.77 -1.95
CA LYS A 101 1.39 -11.93 -3.07
C LYS A 101 1.41 -10.73 -4.00
N ILE A 102 1.34 -9.50 -3.47
CA ILE A 102 1.34 -8.31 -4.33
C ILE A 102 2.67 -8.15 -5.06
N GLY A 103 3.80 -8.39 -4.39
CA GLY A 103 5.13 -8.40 -5.00
C GLY A 103 5.24 -9.44 -6.13
N GLN A 104 4.76 -10.67 -5.88
CA GLN A 104 4.72 -11.74 -6.89
C GLN A 104 3.88 -11.36 -8.13
N LEU A 105 2.71 -10.73 -7.92
CA LEU A 105 1.78 -10.41 -9.00
C LEU A 105 2.26 -9.26 -9.88
N MET A 106 2.97 -8.29 -9.28
CA MET A 106 3.38 -7.06 -9.94
C MET A 106 4.76 -7.18 -10.58
N LYS A 107 5.70 -7.94 -9.98
CA LYS A 107 7.05 -8.17 -10.53
C LYS A 107 7.82 -6.89 -10.85
N VAL A 108 7.58 -5.84 -10.07
CA VAL A 108 8.27 -4.55 -10.15
C VAL A 108 9.18 -4.36 -8.92
N PRO A 109 10.13 -3.42 -8.94
CA PRO A 109 10.86 -3.03 -7.73
C PRO A 109 9.90 -2.80 -6.56
N THR A 110 10.17 -3.46 -5.44
CA THR A 110 9.29 -3.45 -4.26
C THR A 110 10.09 -3.03 -3.05
N LEU A 111 9.63 -1.99 -2.36
CA LEU A 111 10.12 -1.58 -1.05
C LEU A 111 9.10 -2.04 0.00
N LEU A 112 9.58 -2.67 1.07
CA LEU A 112 8.79 -3.00 2.26
C LEU A 112 9.36 -2.23 3.45
N TRP A 113 8.52 -1.49 4.18
CA TRP A 113 8.90 -0.69 5.35
C TRP A 113 7.89 -0.83 6.47
N GLY A 114 8.37 -0.89 7.72
CA GLY A 114 7.57 -1.07 8.94
C GLY A 114 8.42 -0.94 10.19
#